data_AF-A0A8I1N8H0-F1
#
_entry.id   AF-A0A8I1N8H0-F1
#
_cell.length_a   1.000
_cell.length_b   1.000
_cell.length_c   1.000
_cell.angle_alpha   90.00
_cell.angle_beta   90.00
_cell.angle_gamma   90.00
#
_symmetry.space_group_name_H-M   'P 1'
#
loop_
_entity.id
_entity.type
_entity.pdbx_description
1 polymer ?
#
loop_
_entity_poly.entity_id
_entity_poly.type
_entity_poly.pdbx_seq_one_letter_code
_entity_poly.pdbx_strand_id
1 'polypeptide(L)'
;MNLRLVRGLGLLATVLFLTGCFTDAATRLAYDIESGVNRMNRQNEARHSIRHTPAESSECAGPYTVQFDKVGALIVWCKDTAGNIVASGSTSYHARFIDTPTIYILDKPAGSILTIDLERRAGRVVVADVH
;
A
#
# COMPACT_ATOMS: atom_id res chain seq x y z
N MET A 1 14.95 -54.18 1.48
CA MET A 1 15.67 -53.05 2.11
C MET A 1 15.33 -51.82 1.30
N ASN A 2 14.64 -50.86 1.93
CA ASN A 2 13.83 -49.84 1.27
C ASN A 2 14.64 -48.74 0.57
N LEU A 3 14.20 -48.37 -0.63
CA LEU A 3 14.58 -47.14 -1.35
C LEU A 3 14.43 -45.93 -0.43
N ARG A 4 15.44 -45.06 -0.35
CA ARG A 4 15.26 -43.67 0.08
C ARG A 4 15.81 -42.72 -0.96
N LEU A 5 14.86 -42.11 -1.66
CA LEU A 5 14.95 -40.89 -2.46
C LEU A 5 15.83 -39.85 -1.76
N VAL A 6 16.95 -39.51 -2.38
CA VAL A 6 17.74 -38.33 -2.03
C VAL A 6 17.81 -37.47 -3.28
N ARG A 7 17.59 -36.17 -3.10
CA ARG A 7 17.69 -35.05 -4.07
C ARG A 7 16.47 -34.83 -4.96
N GLY A 8 15.54 -34.06 -4.43
CA GLY A 8 14.48 -33.44 -5.22
C GLY A 8 13.73 -32.37 -4.43
N LEU A 9 14.44 -31.43 -3.81
CA LEU A 9 13.78 -30.28 -3.17
C LEU A 9 14.78 -29.13 -3.00
N GLY A 10 15.11 -28.46 -4.11
CA GLY A 10 16.10 -27.38 -4.06
C GLY A 10 16.12 -26.58 -5.34
N LEU A 11 14.96 -26.15 -5.84
CA LEU A 11 14.88 -25.23 -6.98
C LEU A 11 13.45 -24.68 -7.13
N LEU A 12 12.90 -24.01 -6.12
CA LEU A 12 11.67 -23.23 -6.29
C LEU A 12 11.52 -22.11 -5.25
N ALA A 13 12.59 -21.36 -4.97
CA ALA A 13 12.56 -20.26 -4.00
C ALA A 13 13.21 -18.96 -4.50
N THR A 14 13.36 -18.79 -5.82
CA THR A 14 14.12 -17.67 -6.41
C THR A 14 13.30 -16.68 -7.23
N VAL A 15 11.97 -16.73 -7.22
CA VAL A 15 11.13 -15.86 -8.07
C VAL A 15 10.55 -14.63 -7.34
N LEU A 16 10.83 -14.43 -6.04
CA LEU A 16 10.18 -13.35 -5.26
C LEU A 16 10.98 -12.04 -5.10
N PHE A 17 12.17 -11.91 -5.68
CA PHE A 17 13.04 -10.73 -5.48
C PHE A 17 13.24 -9.82 -6.71
N LEU A 18 12.42 -9.97 -7.77
CA LEU A 18 12.56 -9.21 -9.03
C LEU A 18 11.43 -8.21 -9.33
N THR A 19 10.47 -7.97 -8.43
CA THR A 19 9.38 -7.00 -8.66
C THR A 19 9.75 -5.55 -8.31
N GLY A 20 11.00 -5.30 -7.91
CA GLY A 20 11.42 -4.05 -7.28
C GLY A 20 11.62 -2.82 -8.19
N CYS A 21 11.39 -2.89 -9.51
CA CYS A 21 11.70 -1.75 -10.38
C CYS A 21 10.51 -0.99 -10.97
N PHE A 22 9.29 -1.54 -11.02
CA PHE A 22 8.17 -0.87 -11.73
C PHE A 22 6.80 -1.26 -11.17
N THR A 23 6.55 -1.04 -9.87
CA THR A 23 5.19 -1.10 -9.33
C THR A 23 4.55 0.27 -9.37
N ASP A 24 3.27 0.33 -9.74
CA ASP A 24 2.50 1.58 -9.80
C ASP A 24 2.34 2.20 -8.40
N ALA A 25 2.01 3.49 -8.37
CA ALA A 25 1.86 4.24 -7.13
C ALA A 25 0.88 3.63 -6.11
N ALA A 26 -0.25 3.05 -6.55
CA ALA A 26 -1.21 2.44 -5.61
C ALA A 26 -0.67 1.15 -5.01
N THR A 27 0.04 0.34 -5.80
CA THR A 27 0.71 -0.87 -5.31
C THR A 27 1.81 -0.56 -4.29
N ARG A 28 2.63 0.47 -4.53
CA ARG A 28 3.64 0.91 -3.54
C ARG A 28 3.00 1.35 -2.23
N LEU A 29 1.93 2.14 -2.28
CA LEU A 29 1.18 2.55 -1.10
C LEU A 29 0.59 1.35 -0.35
N ALA A 30 0.10 0.33 -1.06
CA ALA A 30 -0.38 -0.89 -0.43
C ALA A 30 0.71 -1.67 0.32
N TYR A 31 1.95 -1.68 -0.18
CA TYR A 31 3.09 -2.26 0.53
C TYR A 31 3.51 -1.44 1.76
N ASP A 32 3.44 -0.12 1.68
CA ASP A 32 3.67 0.73 2.85
C ASP A 32 2.62 0.47 3.95
N ILE A 33 1.37 0.25 3.55
CA ILE A 33 0.29 -0.17 4.46
C ILE A 33 0.58 -1.51 5.11
N GLU A 34 0.91 -2.53 4.32
CA GLU A 34 1.30 -3.84 4.86
C GLU A 34 2.45 -3.70 5.87
N SER A 35 3.51 -2.98 5.50
CA SER A 35 4.68 -2.79 6.36
C SER A 35 4.34 -2.03 7.64
N GLY A 36 3.46 -1.02 7.56
CA GLY A 36 2.96 -0.27 8.70
C GLY A 36 2.15 -1.13 9.65
N VAL A 37 1.20 -1.91 9.13
CA VAL A 37 0.39 -2.86 9.91
C VAL A 37 1.27 -3.91 10.61
N ASN A 38 2.28 -4.45 9.91
CA ASN A 38 3.21 -5.41 10.48
C ASN A 38 4.06 -4.85 11.64
N ARG A 39 4.23 -3.52 11.71
CA ARG A 39 4.90 -2.82 12.81
C ARG A 39 3.95 -2.44 13.97
N MET A 40 2.63 -2.56 13.80
CA MET A 40 1.67 -2.20 14.85
C MET A 40 1.68 -3.20 16.00
N ASN A 41 1.48 -2.69 17.22
CA ASN A 41 1.16 -3.51 18.37
C ASN A 41 -0.15 -4.32 18.13
N ARG A 42 -0.21 -5.54 18.66
CA ARG A 42 -1.37 -6.43 18.58
C ARG A 42 -2.47 -6.10 19.59
N GLN A 43 -2.20 -5.23 20.56
CA GLN A 43 -3.20 -4.73 21.51
C GLN A 43 -4.27 -3.89 20.82
N ASN A 44 -5.52 -4.02 21.25
CA ASN A 44 -6.58 -3.11 20.83
C ASN A 44 -6.22 -1.67 21.21
N GLU A 45 -6.80 -0.72 20.47
CA GLU A 45 -6.57 0.73 20.60
C GLU A 45 -5.15 1.18 20.22
N ALA A 46 -4.28 0.27 19.79
CA ALA A 46 -2.98 0.61 19.22
C ALA A 46 -3.18 1.51 17.99
N ARG A 47 -2.47 2.65 18.00
CA ARG A 47 -2.47 3.62 16.90
C ARG A 47 -1.12 3.62 16.18
N HIS A 48 -1.15 3.87 14.88
CA HIS A 48 0.04 4.01 14.06
C HIS A 48 -0.24 4.89 12.85
N SER A 49 0.74 5.68 12.43
CA SER A 49 0.62 6.53 11.24
C SER A 49 1.63 6.07 10.20
N ILE A 50 1.13 5.77 9.00
CA ILE A 50 1.97 5.53 7.82
C ILE A 50 2.19 6.86 7.11
N ARG A 51 3.40 7.09 6.62
CA ARG A 51 3.77 8.27 5.82
C ARG A 51 4.23 7.80 4.46
N HIS A 52 3.59 8.27 3.40
CA HIS A 52 3.86 7.88 2.02
C HIS A 52 3.99 9.10 1.12
N THR A 53 4.95 9.07 0.20
CA THR A 53 5.11 10.09 -0.84
C THR A 53 5.17 9.40 -2.21
N PRO A 54 4.14 9.54 -3.06
CA PRO A 54 4.15 8.91 -4.39
C PRO A 54 5.25 9.43 -5.33
N ALA A 55 5.71 10.66 -5.08
CA ALA A 55 6.65 11.41 -5.93
C ALA A 55 8.09 10.86 -5.95
N GLU A 56 8.43 9.83 -5.15
CA GLU A 56 9.70 9.10 -5.34
C GLU A 56 9.75 8.35 -6.69
N SER A 57 8.64 8.34 -7.43
CA SER A 57 8.54 7.86 -8.80
C SER A 57 8.37 9.00 -9.80
N SER A 58 8.97 8.85 -10.99
CA SER A 58 8.87 9.84 -12.07
C SER A 58 7.44 10.06 -12.57
N GLU A 59 6.54 9.09 -12.36
CA GLU A 59 5.13 9.18 -12.76
C GLU A 59 4.30 10.15 -11.90
N CYS A 60 4.77 10.51 -10.69
CA CYS A 60 4.06 11.38 -9.74
C CYS A 60 4.85 12.66 -9.41
N ALA A 61 5.44 13.28 -10.42
CA ALA A 61 6.22 14.51 -10.27
C ALA A 61 5.37 15.75 -9.93
N GLY A 62 4.10 15.79 -10.34
CA GLY A 62 3.15 16.85 -10.01
C GLY A 62 2.24 16.50 -8.83
N PRO A 63 1.11 17.20 -8.65
CA PRO A 63 0.10 16.85 -7.66
C PRO A 63 -0.45 15.45 -7.87
N TYR A 64 -1.07 14.89 -6.85
CA TYR A 64 -1.68 13.56 -6.94
C TYR A 64 -3.00 13.50 -6.18
N THR A 65 -3.87 12.60 -6.60
CA THR A 65 -5.12 12.27 -5.90
C THR A 65 -5.03 10.85 -5.40
N VAL A 66 -5.44 10.59 -4.16
CA VAL A 66 -5.55 9.25 -3.59
C VAL A 66 -6.99 8.97 -3.21
N GLN A 67 -7.48 7.78 -3.53
CA GLN A 67 -8.76 7.28 -3.07
C GLN A 67 -8.59 5.98 -2.30
N PHE A 68 -9.12 5.95 -1.07
CA PHE A 68 -9.44 4.73 -0.35
C PHE A 68 -10.94 4.51 -0.42
N ASP A 69 -11.38 3.42 -1.04
CA ASP A 69 -12.78 3.08 -1.11
C ASP A 69 -13.18 2.11 0.01
N LYS A 70 -14.40 2.27 0.52
CA LYS A 70 -14.99 1.37 1.51
C LYS A 70 -15.12 -0.07 1.03
N VAL A 71 -15.15 -0.31 -0.28
CA VAL A 71 -15.20 -1.66 -0.87
C VAL A 71 -13.82 -2.29 -1.06
N GLY A 72 -12.74 -1.64 -0.58
CA GLY A 72 -11.38 -2.17 -0.63
C GLY A 72 -10.62 -1.85 -1.90
N ALA A 73 -11.01 -0.80 -2.65
CA ALA A 73 -10.22 -0.27 -3.75
C ALA A 73 -9.30 0.85 -3.27
N LEU A 74 -8.03 0.82 -3.69
CA LEU A 74 -7.06 1.90 -3.51
C LEU A 74 -6.66 2.38 -4.89
N ILE A 75 -6.80 3.68 -5.14
CA ILE A 75 -6.48 4.29 -6.43
C ILE A 75 -5.59 5.51 -6.19
N VAL A 76 -4.57 5.67 -7.03
CA VAL A 76 -3.70 6.84 -7.06
C VAL A 76 -3.68 7.39 -8.47
N TRP A 77 -4.05 8.66 -8.64
CA TRP A 77 -3.90 9.40 -9.88
C TRP A 77 -2.74 10.38 -9.75
N CYS A 78 -1.77 10.26 -10.63
CA CYS A 78 -0.63 11.14 -10.67
C CYS A 78 -0.77 12.14 -11.80
N LYS A 79 -0.55 13.41 -11.47
CA LYS A 79 -0.75 14.54 -12.37
C LYS A 79 0.60 15.16 -12.76
N ASP A 80 0.65 15.77 -13.93
CA ASP A 80 1.75 16.67 -14.30
C ASP A 80 1.63 18.01 -13.55
N THR A 81 2.58 18.93 -13.79
CA THR A 81 2.56 20.26 -13.17
C THR A 81 1.41 21.15 -13.64
N ALA A 82 0.79 20.84 -14.78
CA ALA A 82 -0.40 21.50 -15.28
C ALA A 82 -1.70 20.91 -14.71
N GLY A 83 -1.62 19.81 -13.95
CA GLY A 83 -2.76 19.14 -13.32
C GLY A 83 -3.42 18.06 -14.18
N ASN A 84 -2.86 17.72 -15.35
CA ASN A 84 -3.39 16.65 -16.18
C ASN A 84 -2.99 15.29 -15.61
N ILE A 85 -3.90 14.32 -15.59
CA ILE A 85 -3.58 12.94 -15.19
C ILE A 85 -2.65 12.32 -16.23
N VAL A 86 -1.45 11.94 -15.82
CA VAL A 86 -0.43 11.31 -16.67
C VAL A 86 -0.24 9.84 -16.36
N ALA A 87 -0.62 9.39 -15.16
CA ALA A 87 -0.60 8.00 -14.75
C ALA A 87 -1.70 7.73 -13.71
N SER A 88 -2.17 6.47 -13.67
CA SER A 88 -3.07 6.00 -12.62
C SER A 88 -2.75 4.56 -12.24
N GLY A 89 -2.67 4.30 -10.94
CA GLY A 89 -2.52 2.97 -10.37
C GLY A 89 -3.73 2.58 -9.53
N SER A 90 -4.08 1.30 -9.49
CA SER A 90 -5.14 0.80 -8.62
C SER A 90 -4.85 -0.60 -8.09
N THR A 91 -5.21 -0.86 -6.85
CA THR A 91 -5.08 -2.19 -6.23
C THR A 91 -6.12 -2.42 -5.14
N SER A 92 -6.42 -3.67 -4.84
CA SER A 92 -7.18 -4.09 -3.65
C SER A 92 -6.31 -4.78 -2.61
N TYR A 93 -5.00 -4.85 -2.82
CA TYR A 93 -4.08 -5.62 -1.97
C TYR A 93 -4.09 -5.18 -0.50
N HIS A 94 -4.20 -3.88 -0.25
CA HIS A 94 -4.26 -3.30 1.10
C HIS A 94 -5.44 -3.83 1.94
N ALA A 95 -6.56 -4.22 1.30
CA ALA A 95 -7.76 -4.71 1.98
C ALA A 95 -7.56 -6.05 2.70
N ARG A 96 -6.41 -6.71 2.49
CA ARG A 96 -5.99 -7.88 3.26
C ARG A 96 -5.49 -7.53 4.66
N PHE A 97 -5.11 -6.27 4.91
CA PHE A 97 -4.41 -5.84 6.12
C PHE A 97 -5.19 -4.80 6.92
N ILE A 98 -5.98 -3.95 6.24
CA ILE A 98 -6.77 -2.89 6.84
C ILE A 98 -8.20 -2.90 6.32
N ASP A 99 -9.13 -2.40 7.15
CA ASP A 99 -10.48 -2.04 6.72
C ASP A 99 -10.60 -0.52 6.53
N THR A 100 -11.30 -0.13 5.47
CA THR A 100 -11.61 1.27 5.20
C THR A 100 -13.11 1.49 5.45
N PRO A 101 -13.52 2.05 6.60
CA PRO A 101 -14.95 2.13 6.96
C PRO A 101 -15.73 3.17 6.14
N THR A 102 -15.04 4.14 5.53
CA THR A 102 -15.60 5.20 4.71
C THR A 102 -14.76 5.39 3.44
N ILE A 103 -15.24 6.19 2.51
CA ILE A 103 -14.47 6.60 1.35
C ILE A 103 -13.64 7.83 1.72
N TYR A 104 -12.36 7.82 1.38
CA TYR A 104 -11.47 8.97 1.45
C TYR A 104 -11.03 9.31 0.03
N ILE A 105 -11.14 10.58 -0.39
CA ILE A 105 -10.58 11.10 -1.64
C ILE A 105 -9.85 12.38 -1.29
N LEU A 106 -8.53 12.41 -1.55
CA LEU A 106 -7.68 13.53 -1.18
C LEU A 106 -6.84 13.98 -2.36
N ASP A 107 -6.85 15.29 -2.62
CA ASP A 107 -5.87 15.95 -3.48
C ASP A 107 -4.68 16.40 -2.65
N LYS A 108 -3.48 16.09 -3.13
CA LYS A 108 -2.22 16.37 -2.45
C LYS A 108 -1.27 17.11 -3.40
N PRO A 109 -0.62 18.19 -2.94
CA PRO A 109 0.41 18.88 -3.72
C PRO A 109 1.57 17.95 -4.09
N ALA A 110 2.31 18.34 -5.13
CA ALA A 110 3.52 17.63 -5.56
C ALA A 110 4.50 17.47 -4.40
N GLY A 111 5.05 16.26 -4.23
CA GLY A 111 6.00 15.93 -3.16
C GLY A 111 5.45 15.98 -1.73
N SER A 112 4.17 16.31 -1.53
CA SER A 112 3.58 16.33 -0.20
C SER A 112 3.35 14.92 0.33
N ILE A 113 3.43 14.76 1.64
CA ILE A 113 3.30 13.48 2.34
C ILE A 113 1.82 13.18 2.57
N LEU A 114 1.39 12.00 2.17
CA LEU A 114 0.13 11.39 2.59
C LEU A 114 0.36 10.71 3.94
N THR A 115 -0.48 11.02 4.92
CA THR A 115 -0.50 10.34 6.21
C THR A 115 -1.76 9.51 6.33
N ILE A 116 -1.61 8.26 6.77
CA ILE A 116 -2.73 7.34 7.01
C ILE A 116 -2.67 6.93 8.47
N ASP A 117 -3.67 7.34 9.22
CA ASP A 117 -3.81 6.97 10.62
C ASP A 117 -4.57 5.67 10.72
N LEU A 118 -3.96 4.71 11.40
CA LEU A 118 -4.49 3.39 11.64
C LEU A 118 -4.81 3.21 13.13
N GLU A 119 -5.87 2.48 13.40
CA GLU A 119 -6.24 2.07 14.75
C GLU A 119 -6.60 0.58 14.76
N ARG A 120 -6.16 -0.15 15.79
CA ARG A 120 -6.65 -1.52 16.02
C ARG A 120 -7.95 -1.49 16.81
N ARG A 121 -9.04 -1.96 16.20
CA ARG A 121 -10.36 -2.08 16.83
C ARG A 121 -10.86 -3.51 16.73
N ALA A 122 -11.18 -4.12 17.88
CA ALA A 122 -11.66 -5.50 17.97
C ALA A 122 -10.80 -6.51 17.16
N GLY A 123 -9.48 -6.40 17.28
CA GLY A 123 -8.51 -7.26 16.60
C GLY A 123 -8.22 -6.91 15.14
N ARG A 124 -9.05 -6.10 14.47
CA ARG A 124 -8.85 -5.64 13.10
C ARG A 124 -8.14 -4.29 13.06
N VAL A 125 -7.36 -4.01 12.03
CA VAL A 125 -6.78 -2.68 11.82
C VAL A 125 -7.69 -1.91 10.87
N VAL A 126 -8.05 -0.68 11.24
CA VAL A 126 -8.97 0.16 10.48
C VAL A 126 -8.31 1.49 10.16
N VAL A 127 -8.66 2.06 9.01
CA VAL A 127 -8.31 3.45 8.67
C VAL A 127 -9.13 4.39 9.54
N ALA A 128 -8.45 5.11 10.42
CA ALA A 128 -9.03 6.10 11.32
C ALA A 128 -9.12 7.48 10.66
N ASP A 129 -8.10 7.87 9.90
CA ASP A 129 -8.06 9.12 9.13
C ASP A 129 -7.03 9.05 7.99
N VAL A 130 -7.17 9.93 7.00
CA VAL A 130 -6.22 10.11 5.90
C VAL A 130 -6.08 11.61 5.62
N HIS A 131 -4.85 12.14 5.58
CA HIS A 131 -4.59 13.58 5.40
C HIS A 131 -3.25 13.93 4.74
#